data_AF-A7RHK8-F1
#
_entry.id   AF-A7RHK8-F1
#
_cell.length_a   1.000
_cell.length_b   1.000
_cell.length_c   1.000
_cell.angle_alpha   90.00
_cell.angle_beta   90.00
_cell.angle_gamma   90.00
#
_symmetry.space_group_name_H-M   'P 1'
#
loop_
_entity.id
_entity.type
_entity.pdbx_description
1 polymer ?
#
loop_
_entity_poly.entity_id
_entity_poly.type
_entity_poly.pdbx_seq_one_letter_code
_entity_poly.pdbx_strand_id
1 'polypeptide(L)'
;MELLMHPLEELTAVRRSHPSQVFVAHLNINSLQNKFDKVLLMNEKLRMGVFVITETKLDSSYPDVQFKIPDYRIYRQDRKIKPSKNYKTIEVLPLEVNFSGKRVMVLGIYSPPRKEGAEYYYNVEEELNHVTSWAMAQCPTLALLGDLNLDRLKPREREGKFLIDLEEINQFTCLITEPTRVTPTS
;
A
#
# COMPACT_ATOMS: atom_id res chain seq x y z
N MET A 1 15.69 31.11 -5.76
CA MET A 1 14.97 30.14 -6.60
C MET A 1 15.54 28.78 -6.25
N GLU A 2 14.98 28.11 -5.22
CA GLU A 2 15.36 26.74 -4.90
C GLU A 2 14.99 25.87 -6.10
N LEU A 3 15.98 25.19 -6.70
CA LEU A 3 15.66 24.06 -7.56
C LEU A 3 15.03 23.01 -6.64
N LEU A 4 13.70 22.88 -6.71
CA LEU A 4 13.00 21.72 -6.17
C LEU A 4 13.65 20.48 -6.75
N MET A 5 14.32 19.72 -5.89
CA MET A 5 14.93 18.45 -6.25
C MET A 5 13.81 17.50 -6.70
N HIS A 6 14.05 16.69 -7.73
CA HIS A 6 13.02 15.77 -8.20
C HIS A 6 12.69 14.77 -7.06
N PRO A 7 11.41 14.43 -6.77
CA PRO A 7 11.04 13.62 -5.60
C PRO A 7 11.82 12.29 -5.47
N LEU A 8 12.13 11.65 -6.60
CA LEU A 8 12.97 10.44 -6.61
C LEU A 8 14.42 10.69 -6.16
N GLU A 9 14.99 11.85 -6.45
CA GLU A 9 16.34 12.22 -6.03
C GLU A 9 16.40 12.47 -4.52
N GLU A 10 15.39 13.13 -3.96
CA GLU A 10 15.24 13.31 -2.51
C GLU A 10 15.15 11.96 -1.80
N LEU A 11 14.28 11.06 -2.28
CA LEU A 11 14.17 9.70 -1.75
C LEU A 11 15.47 8.91 -1.91
N THR A 12 16.20 9.11 -3.01
CA THR A 12 17.50 8.47 -3.22
C THR A 12 18.53 8.98 -2.22
N ALA A 13 18.53 10.27 -1.90
CA ALA A 13 19.40 10.85 -0.88
C ALA A 13 19.10 10.28 0.51
N VAL A 14 17.81 10.20 0.88
CA VAL A 14 17.36 9.57 2.14
C VAL A 14 17.77 8.09 2.19
N ARG A 15 17.64 7.35 1.08
CA ARG A 15 18.05 5.95 1.02
C ARG A 15 19.55 5.78 1.23
N ARG A 16 20.36 6.67 0.65
CA ARG A 16 21.84 6.67 0.78
C ARG A 16 22.30 6.96 2.20
N SER A 17 21.59 7.79 2.95
CA SER A 17 21.90 8.06 4.37
C SER A 17 21.51 6.91 5.31
N HIS A 18 20.66 5.97 4.85
CA HIS A 18 20.20 4.83 5.63
C HIS A 18 20.42 3.48 4.91
N PRO A 19 21.67 3.11 4.54
CA PRO A 19 21.94 1.98 3.66
C PRO A 19 21.53 0.62 4.25
N SER A 20 21.60 0.47 5.57
CA SER A 20 21.27 -0.78 6.29
C SER A 20 19.79 -0.94 6.63
N GLN A 21 18.98 0.12 6.46
CA GLN A 21 17.55 0.03 6.77
C GLN A 21 16.77 -0.63 5.64
N VAL A 22 15.72 -1.35 6.01
CA VAL A 22 14.75 -1.89 5.07
C VAL A 22 13.89 -0.73 4.57
N PHE A 23 13.78 -0.60 3.25
CA PHE A 23 12.93 0.40 2.62
C PHE A 23 11.67 -0.26 2.10
N VAL A 24 10.52 0.06 2.67
CA VAL A 24 9.21 -0.43 2.21
C VAL A 24 8.47 0.71 1.54
N ALA A 25 7.88 0.46 0.38
CA ALA A 25 7.21 1.49 -0.40
C ALA A 25 5.82 1.05 -0.85
N HIS A 26 4.95 2.03 -1.01
CA HIS A 26 3.68 1.91 -1.70
C HIS A 26 3.62 2.93 -2.84
N LEU A 27 3.00 2.54 -3.96
CA LEU A 27 2.68 3.44 -5.06
C LEU A 27 1.34 3.06 -5.70
N ASN A 28 0.41 3.99 -5.74
CA ASN A 28 -0.69 3.93 -6.71
C ASN A 28 -0.14 4.34 -8.08
N ILE A 29 0.03 3.38 -8.99
CA ILE A 29 0.68 3.63 -10.29
C ILE A 29 -0.29 4.10 -11.36
N ASN A 30 -1.60 3.83 -11.18
CA ASN A 30 -2.66 4.03 -12.17
C ASN A 30 -2.21 3.58 -13.58
N SER A 31 -2.31 2.27 -13.84
CA SER A 31 -1.83 1.54 -15.03
C SER A 31 -0.32 1.32 -15.07
N LEU A 32 0.12 0.08 -14.82
CA LEU A 32 1.54 -0.30 -14.78
C LEU A 32 2.16 -0.47 -16.16
N GLN A 33 1.40 -0.94 -17.15
CA GLN A 33 1.91 -1.44 -18.44
C GLN A 33 2.97 -0.54 -19.10
N ASN A 34 2.68 0.76 -19.26
CA ASN A 34 3.58 1.72 -19.94
C ASN A 34 4.52 2.45 -18.98
N LYS A 35 4.54 2.05 -17.70
CA LYS A 35 5.32 2.69 -16.63
C LYS A 35 6.31 1.71 -15.97
N PHE A 36 6.38 0.47 -16.45
CA PHE A 36 7.18 -0.57 -15.81
C PHE A 36 8.68 -0.25 -15.79
N ASP A 37 9.23 0.33 -16.86
CA ASP A 37 10.65 0.77 -16.89
C ASP A 37 10.96 1.81 -15.81
N LYS A 38 9.99 2.69 -15.50
CA LYS A 38 10.13 3.68 -14.42
C LYS A 38 10.15 3.00 -13.06
N VAL A 39 9.34 1.95 -12.88
CA VAL A 39 9.34 1.12 -11.66
C VAL A 39 10.70 0.41 -11.48
N LEU A 40 11.28 -0.12 -12.56
CA LEU A 40 12.61 -0.72 -12.53
C LEU A 40 13.68 0.31 -12.11
N LEU A 41 13.66 1.49 -12.74
CA LEU A 41 14.59 2.58 -12.40
C LEU A 41 14.45 3.05 -10.95
N MET A 42 13.21 3.17 -10.44
CA MET A 42 12.95 3.51 -9.04
C MET A 42 13.52 2.43 -8.12
N ASN A 43 13.32 1.15 -8.43
CA ASN A 43 13.83 0.07 -7.60
C ASN A 43 15.35 -0.06 -7.63
N GLU A 44 15.99 0.20 -8.77
CA GLU A 44 17.45 0.24 -8.88
C GLU A 44 18.05 1.29 -7.93
N LYS A 45 17.44 2.48 -7.86
CA LYS A 45 17.90 3.58 -7.01
C LYS A 45 17.57 3.38 -5.52
N LEU A 46 16.36 2.91 -5.21
CA LEU A 46 15.84 2.85 -3.84
C LEU A 46 16.08 1.50 -3.16
N ARG A 47 16.29 0.41 -3.93
CA ARG A 47 16.45 -0.96 -3.44
C ARG A 47 15.42 -1.32 -2.38
N MET A 48 14.14 -1.28 -2.78
CA MET A 48 12.98 -1.48 -1.90
C MET A 48 12.97 -2.93 -1.38
N GLY A 49 12.92 -3.17 -0.07
CA GLY A 49 12.75 -4.53 0.45
C GLY A 49 11.38 -5.12 0.12
N VAL A 50 10.34 -4.28 0.16
CA VAL A 50 8.97 -4.62 -0.27
C VAL A 50 8.40 -3.43 -1.02
N PHE A 51 7.77 -3.69 -2.16
CA PHE A 51 7.11 -2.67 -2.97
C PHE A 51 5.66 -3.06 -3.27
N VAL A 52 4.71 -2.34 -2.67
CA VAL A 52 3.27 -2.51 -2.90
C VAL A 52 2.83 -1.57 -4.01
N ILE A 53 2.27 -2.12 -5.10
CA ILE A 53 1.77 -1.34 -6.22
C ILE A 53 0.26 -1.55 -6.34
N THR A 54 -0.49 -0.44 -6.36
CA THR A 54 -1.96 -0.44 -6.49
C THR A 54 -2.39 0.21 -7.81
N GLU A 55 -3.62 -0.06 -8.25
CA GLU A 55 -4.16 0.31 -9.57
C GLU A 55 -3.26 -0.08 -10.74
N THR A 56 -2.73 -1.31 -10.73
CA THR A 56 -1.85 -1.80 -11.81
C THR A 56 -2.59 -1.92 -13.15
N LYS A 57 -3.92 -2.09 -13.12
CA LYS A 57 -4.78 -2.40 -14.27
C LYS A 57 -4.34 -3.65 -15.03
N LEU A 58 -3.75 -4.60 -14.31
CA LEU A 58 -3.38 -5.91 -14.81
C LEU A 58 -4.47 -6.92 -14.48
N ASP A 59 -4.66 -7.86 -15.40
CA ASP A 59 -5.46 -9.05 -15.20
C ASP A 59 -4.65 -10.31 -15.56
N SER A 60 -5.30 -11.46 -15.47
CA SER A 60 -4.68 -12.76 -15.71
C SER A 60 -4.18 -12.96 -17.14
N SER A 61 -4.55 -12.12 -18.11
CA SER A 61 -4.04 -12.18 -19.48
C SER A 61 -2.59 -11.75 -19.58
N TYR A 62 -2.09 -10.95 -18.62
CA TYR A 62 -0.71 -10.48 -18.63
C TYR A 62 0.22 -11.47 -17.90
N PRO A 63 1.26 -12.02 -18.53
CA PRO A 63 2.16 -12.99 -17.92
C PRO A 63 3.11 -12.36 -16.90
N ASP A 64 3.47 -13.06 -15.82
CA ASP A 64 4.38 -12.52 -14.78
C ASP A 64 5.76 -12.17 -15.31
N VAL A 65 6.23 -12.88 -16.34
CA VAL A 65 7.53 -12.62 -16.98
C VAL A 65 7.64 -11.19 -17.52
N GLN A 66 6.52 -10.59 -17.94
CA GLN A 66 6.48 -9.23 -18.46
C GLN A 66 6.79 -8.17 -17.38
N PHE A 67 6.47 -8.47 -16.12
CA PHE A 67 6.63 -7.55 -15.00
C PHE A 67 7.71 -8.00 -14.02
N LYS A 68 8.63 -8.87 -14.46
CA LYS A 68 9.69 -9.42 -13.61
C LYS A 68 10.69 -8.33 -13.20
N ILE A 69 10.86 -8.15 -11.90
CA ILE A 69 11.94 -7.35 -11.32
C ILE A 69 13.05 -8.33 -10.87
N PRO A 70 14.31 -8.18 -11.33
CA PRO A 70 15.41 -9.05 -10.93
C PRO A 70 15.55 -9.12 -9.40
N ASP A 71 15.73 -10.32 -8.85
CA ASP A 71 15.82 -10.62 -7.42
C ASP A 71 14.54 -10.42 -6.58
N TYR A 72 13.41 -10.13 -7.22
CA TYR A 72 12.11 -10.02 -6.54
C TYR A 72 11.21 -11.19 -6.87
N ARG A 73 10.36 -11.52 -5.90
CA ARG A 73 9.18 -12.35 -6.10
C ARG A 73 7.97 -11.44 -6.27
N ILE A 74 7.14 -11.77 -7.25
CA ILE A 74 5.92 -11.01 -7.55
C ILE A 74 4.73 -11.78 -7.01
N TYR A 75 3.89 -11.07 -6.28
CA TYR A 75 2.62 -11.56 -5.79
C TYR A 75 1.53 -10.67 -6.37
N ARG A 76 0.50 -11.30 -6.95
CA ARG A 76 -0.53 -10.61 -7.71
C ARG A 76 -1.91 -11.05 -7.26
N GLN A 77 -2.77 -10.07 -7.03
CA GLN A 77 -4.11 -10.33 -6.53
C GLN A 77 -4.98 -11.04 -7.57
N ASP A 78 -4.85 -10.67 -8.85
CA ASP A 78 -5.56 -11.28 -9.98
C ASP A 78 -5.15 -12.75 -10.24
N ARG A 79 -4.07 -13.20 -9.59
CA ARG A 79 -3.54 -14.57 -9.67
C ARG A 79 -3.76 -15.38 -8.40
N LYS A 80 -4.22 -14.75 -7.31
CA LYS A 80 -4.49 -15.47 -6.07
C LYS A 80 -5.72 -16.34 -6.26
N ILE A 81 -5.61 -17.59 -5.80
CA ILE A 81 -6.77 -18.39 -5.41
C ILE A 81 -7.41 -17.61 -4.25
N LYS A 82 -8.64 -17.15 -4.44
CA LYS A 82 -9.35 -16.15 -3.61
C LYS A 82 -9.07 -16.32 -2.10
N PRO A 83 -8.84 -15.23 -1.34
CA PRO A 83 -8.86 -15.31 0.12
C PRO A 83 -10.18 -15.93 0.58
N SER A 84 -10.15 -16.62 1.73
CA SER A 84 -11.33 -17.31 2.29
C SER A 84 -12.54 -16.38 2.51
N LYS A 85 -12.30 -15.08 2.66
CA LYS A 85 -13.32 -14.02 2.69
C LYS A 85 -13.24 -13.18 1.42
N ASN A 86 -14.38 -13.02 0.73
CA ASN A 86 -14.52 -12.07 -0.36
C ASN A 86 -14.81 -10.68 0.20
N TYR A 87 -13.86 -9.77 0.07
CA TYR A 87 -14.02 -8.35 0.38
C TYR A 87 -14.70 -7.64 -0.80
N LYS A 88 -15.67 -6.77 -0.51
CA LYS A 88 -16.48 -6.06 -1.51
C LYS A 88 -16.06 -4.60 -1.69
N THR A 89 -15.50 -4.00 -0.64
CA THR A 89 -15.12 -2.59 -0.64
C THR A 89 -13.61 -2.41 -0.67
N ILE A 90 -12.84 -3.40 -0.20
CA ILE A 90 -11.38 -3.38 -0.27
C ILE A 90 -10.81 -4.56 -1.06
N GLU A 91 -9.64 -4.33 -1.62
CA GLU A 91 -8.76 -5.29 -2.24
C GLU A 91 -7.55 -5.48 -1.33
N VAL A 92 -7.18 -6.73 -1.03
CA VAL A 92 -6.14 -7.04 -0.04
C VAL A 92 -5.16 -8.09 -0.57
N LEU A 93 -3.87 -7.77 -0.47
CA LEU A 93 -2.76 -8.65 -0.75
C LEU A 93 -1.87 -8.81 0.50
N PRO A 94 -2.11 -9.83 1.36
CA PRO A 94 -1.19 -10.15 2.45
C PRO A 94 0.10 -10.78 1.93
N LEU A 95 1.21 -10.42 2.56
CA LEU A 95 2.55 -10.97 2.37
C LEU A 95 3.31 -11.00 3.71
N GLU A 96 3.63 -12.18 4.20
CA GLU A 96 4.55 -12.34 5.34
C GLU A 96 6.00 -12.27 4.85
N VAL A 97 6.79 -11.38 5.45
CA VAL A 97 8.22 -11.20 5.16
C VAL A 97 9.03 -11.30 6.45
N ASN A 98 10.25 -11.81 6.33
CA ASN A 98 11.21 -11.83 7.42
C ASN A 98 12.30 -10.79 7.17
N PHE A 99 12.40 -9.81 8.07
CA PHE A 99 13.47 -8.81 8.08
C PHE A 99 14.38 -9.07 9.27
N SER A 100 15.58 -9.58 9.02
CA SER A 100 16.62 -9.81 10.04
C SER A 100 16.12 -10.60 11.25
N GLY A 101 15.36 -11.69 11.01
CA GLY A 101 14.78 -12.55 12.03
C GLY A 101 13.41 -12.10 12.54
N LYS A 102 12.96 -10.89 12.21
CA LYS A 102 11.64 -10.37 12.61
C LYS A 102 10.62 -10.64 11.51
N ARG A 103 9.52 -11.30 11.87
CA ARG A 103 8.39 -11.52 10.96
C ARG A 103 7.52 -10.27 10.93
N VAL A 104 7.19 -9.82 9.73
CA VAL A 104 6.30 -8.69 9.48
C VAL A 104 5.26 -9.12 8.45
N MET A 105 3.99 -8.92 8.78
CA MET A 105 2.89 -9.05 7.82
C MET A 105 2.73 -7.71 7.12
N VAL A 106 2.94 -7.70 5.81
CA VAL A 106 2.65 -6.56 4.95
C VAL A 106 1.28 -6.78 4.32
N LEU A 107 0.35 -5.88 4.57
CA LEU A 107 -0.95 -5.83 3.89
C LEU A 107 -0.92 -4.75 2.83
N GLY A 108 -0.85 -5.16 1.56
CA GLY A 108 -1.14 -4.28 0.44
C GLY A 108 -2.65 -4.09 0.32
N ILE A 109 -3.17 -2.88 0.50
CA ILE A 109 -4.62 -2.61 0.45
C ILE A 109 -4.95 -1.56 -0.61
N TYR A 110 -6.05 -1.77 -1.33
CA TYR A 110 -6.64 -0.79 -2.21
C TYR A 110 -8.16 -0.73 -1.97
N SER A 111 -8.73 0.45 -1.80
CA SER A 111 -10.18 0.63 -1.80
C SER A 111 -10.56 1.43 -3.05
N PRO A 112 -11.30 0.86 -4.01
CA PRO A 112 -11.75 1.60 -5.19
C PRO A 112 -12.52 2.88 -4.79
N PRO A 113 -12.44 3.95 -5.59
CA PRO A 113 -13.11 5.20 -5.29
C PRO A 113 -14.63 5.04 -5.15
N ARG A 114 -15.19 5.87 -4.27
CA ARG A 114 -16.55 5.86 -3.71
C ARG A 114 -17.63 5.24 -4.62
N LYS A 115 -18.28 4.20 -4.10
CA LYS A 115 -19.67 3.89 -4.44
C LYS A 115 -20.56 4.65 -3.46
N GLU A 116 -21.52 5.41 -3.95
CA GLU A 116 -22.41 6.22 -3.11
C GLU A 116 -23.19 5.37 -2.10
N GLY A 117 -23.43 5.90 -0.89
CA GLY A 117 -24.31 5.29 0.12
C GLY A 117 -23.71 5.19 1.53
N ALA A 118 -24.54 5.35 2.56
CA ALA A 118 -24.12 5.26 3.96
C ALA A 118 -23.58 3.89 4.37
N GLU A 119 -23.96 2.83 3.66
CA GLU A 119 -23.49 1.46 3.86
C GLU A 119 -22.04 1.27 3.41
N TYR A 120 -21.55 2.06 2.46
CA TYR A 120 -20.17 1.93 1.96
C TYR A 120 -19.16 2.06 3.10
N TYR A 121 -19.25 3.12 3.89
CA TYR A 121 -18.33 3.37 5.00
C TYR A 121 -18.42 2.30 6.08
N TYR A 122 -19.63 1.79 6.36
CA TYR A 122 -19.81 0.69 7.30
C TYR A 122 -19.08 -0.58 6.81
N ASN A 123 -19.25 -0.91 5.53
CA ASN A 123 -18.62 -2.09 4.94
C ASN A 123 -17.11 -1.95 4.87
N VAL A 124 -16.58 -0.77 4.50
CA VAL A 124 -15.13 -0.49 4.53
C VAL A 124 -14.56 -0.66 5.94
N GLU A 125 -15.24 -0.08 6.94
CA GLU A 125 -14.87 -0.20 8.35
C GLU A 125 -14.88 -1.66 8.83
N GLU A 126 -15.93 -2.41 8.54
CA GLU A 126 -16.03 -3.84 8.91
C GLU A 126 -14.93 -4.68 8.24
N GLU A 127 -14.70 -4.46 6.93
CA GLU A 127 -13.71 -5.21 6.15
C GLU A 127 -12.28 -4.90 6.61
N LEU A 128 -11.97 -3.63 6.87
CA LEU A 128 -10.66 -3.20 7.39
C LEU A 128 -10.41 -3.71 8.81
N ASN A 129 -11.40 -3.63 9.70
CA ASN A 129 -11.29 -4.21 11.05
C ASN A 129 -11.02 -5.72 10.97
N HIS A 130 -11.81 -6.44 10.17
CA HIS A 130 -11.65 -7.89 10.03
C HIS A 130 -10.27 -8.28 9.50
N VAL A 131 -9.79 -7.67 8.41
CA VAL A 131 -8.48 -8.01 7.83
C VAL A 131 -7.34 -7.65 8.77
N THR A 132 -7.46 -6.54 9.50
CA THR A 132 -6.47 -6.09 10.48
C THR A 132 -6.37 -7.08 11.63
N SER A 133 -7.50 -7.44 12.25
CA SER A 133 -7.53 -8.42 13.34
C SER A 133 -7.02 -9.79 12.90
N TRP A 134 -7.42 -10.24 11.70
CA TRP A 134 -6.91 -11.49 11.13
C TRP A 134 -5.39 -11.46 10.97
N ALA A 135 -4.83 -10.39 10.40
CA ALA A 135 -3.40 -10.27 10.17
C ALA A 135 -2.59 -10.20 11.47
N MET A 136 -3.07 -9.45 12.47
CA MET A 136 -2.44 -9.37 13.79
C MET A 136 -2.45 -10.70 14.53
N ALA A 137 -3.46 -11.55 14.30
CA ALA A 137 -3.48 -12.91 14.84
C ALA A 137 -2.40 -13.83 14.20
N GLN A 138 -1.98 -13.54 12.96
CA GLN A 138 -0.95 -14.34 12.27
C GLN A 138 0.47 -13.85 12.59
N CYS A 139 0.66 -12.53 12.69
CA CYS A 139 1.98 -11.93 12.80
C CYS A 139 2.00 -10.78 13.83
N PRO A 140 2.95 -10.80 14.79
CA PRO A 140 3.03 -9.76 15.83
C PRO A 140 3.30 -8.35 15.30
N THR A 141 3.96 -8.23 14.14
CA THR A 141 4.25 -6.95 13.50
C THR A 141 3.48 -6.84 12.19
N LEU A 142 2.73 -5.76 12.04
CA LEU A 142 1.86 -5.50 10.90
C LEU A 142 2.23 -4.15 10.26
N ALA A 143 2.35 -4.13 8.94
CA ALA A 143 2.48 -2.92 8.14
C ALA A 143 1.35 -2.86 7.11
N LEU A 144 0.53 -1.81 7.18
CA LEU A 144 -0.54 -1.52 6.23
C LEU A 144 -0.04 -0.50 5.21
N LEU A 145 -0.10 -0.87 3.94
CA LEU A 145 0.42 -0.08 2.81
C LEU A 145 -0.64 -0.05 1.72
N GLY A 146 -1.09 1.13 1.31
CA GLY A 146 -2.22 1.15 0.40
C GLY A 146 -2.77 2.51 0.07
N ASP A 147 -3.70 2.50 -0.88
CA ASP A 147 -4.56 3.64 -1.18
C ASP A 147 -6.00 3.26 -0.80
N LEU A 148 -6.45 3.79 0.33
CA LEU A 148 -7.80 3.55 0.85
C LEU A 148 -8.84 4.50 0.24
N ASN A 149 -8.44 5.51 -0.54
CA ASN A 149 -9.35 6.59 -0.96
C ASN A 149 -10.20 7.17 0.21
N LEU A 150 -9.61 7.21 1.41
CA LEU A 150 -10.18 7.77 2.64
C LEU A 150 -9.26 8.88 3.14
N ASP A 151 -9.84 9.95 3.66
CA ASP A 151 -9.08 11.08 4.19
C ASP A 151 -8.96 11.02 5.72
N ARG A 152 -7.79 10.55 6.17
CA ARG A 152 -7.42 10.45 7.59
C ARG A 152 -7.28 11.82 8.26
N LEU A 153 -7.05 12.91 7.51
CA LEU A 153 -6.83 14.25 8.06
C LEU A 153 -8.14 14.97 8.42
N LYS A 154 -9.29 14.30 8.28
CA LYS A 154 -10.62 14.81 8.61
C LYS A 154 -11.22 14.11 9.84
N PRO A 155 -10.75 14.38 11.06
CA PRO A 155 -11.14 13.63 12.27
C PRO A 155 -12.62 13.76 12.66
N ARG A 156 -13.32 14.76 12.11
CA ARG A 156 -14.76 14.98 12.36
C ARG A 156 -15.65 14.35 11.29
N GLU A 157 -15.09 13.93 10.17
CA GLU A 157 -15.81 13.18 9.14
C GLU A 157 -15.69 11.68 9.43
N ARG A 158 -16.68 10.90 8.96
CA ARG A 158 -16.77 9.46 9.24
C ARG A 158 -15.49 8.71 8.85
N GLU A 159 -14.93 9.03 7.68
CA GLU A 159 -13.71 8.38 7.16
C GLU A 159 -12.48 8.64 8.01
N GLY A 160 -12.22 9.89 8.39
CA GLY A 160 -11.07 10.23 9.22
C GLY A 160 -11.22 9.72 10.64
N LYS A 161 -12.42 9.83 11.24
CA LYS A 161 -12.68 9.30 12.58
C LYS A 161 -12.41 7.79 12.65
N PHE A 162 -12.96 7.02 11.71
CA PHE A 162 -12.76 5.57 11.68
C PHE A 162 -11.28 5.18 11.55
N LEU A 163 -10.50 5.85 10.69
CA LEU A 163 -9.07 5.55 10.55
C LEU A 163 -8.29 5.85 11.84
N ILE A 164 -8.62 6.95 12.52
CA ILE A 164 -8.00 7.29 13.80
C ILE A 164 -8.39 6.27 14.88
N ASP A 165 -9.65 5.86 14.97
CA ASP A 165 -10.08 4.81 15.91
C ASP A 165 -9.35 3.49 15.64
N LEU A 166 -9.19 3.10 14.36
CA LEU A 166 -8.44 1.91 13.96
C LEU A 166 -6.97 2.00 14.41
N GLU A 167 -6.34 3.17 14.27
CA GLU A 167 -4.98 3.44 14.74
C GLU A 167 -4.87 3.29 16.26
N GLU A 168 -5.77 3.93 17.01
CA GLU A 168 -5.75 3.94 18.48
C GLU A 168 -5.99 2.55 19.07
N ILE A 169 -7.01 1.82 18.57
CA ILE A 169 -7.39 0.49 19.05
C ILE A 169 -6.27 -0.52 18.81
N ASN A 170 -5.61 -0.45 17.65
CA ASN A 170 -4.58 -1.42 17.25
C ASN A 170 -3.15 -0.94 17.51
N GLN A 171 -2.99 0.22 18.17
CA GLN A 171 -1.70 0.86 18.44
C GLN A 171 -0.84 1.07 17.19
N PHE A 172 -1.47 1.46 16.08
CA PHE A 172 -0.75 1.82 14.87
C PHE A 172 -0.25 3.25 14.91
N THR A 173 0.89 3.45 14.25
CA THR A 173 1.44 4.76 13.97
C THR A 173 1.29 5.03 12.48
N CYS A 174 0.46 6.01 12.12
CA CYS A 174 0.41 6.48 10.74
C CYS A 174 1.68 7.28 10.41
N LEU A 175 2.46 6.79 9.45
CA LEU A 175 3.72 7.43 9.02
C LEU A 175 3.49 8.60 8.05
N ILE A 176 2.27 8.75 7.52
CA ILE A 176 1.90 9.79 6.56
C ILE A 176 1.03 10.81 7.28
N THR A 177 1.60 11.98 7.56
CA THR A 177 0.94 13.07 8.29
C THR A 177 0.52 14.23 7.40
N GLU A 178 0.81 14.15 6.10
CA GLU A 178 0.52 15.16 5.10
C GLU A 178 -0.23 14.55 3.89
N PRO A 179 -0.95 15.34 3.08
CA PRO A 179 -1.66 14.83 1.91
C PRO A 179 -0.76 14.07 0.93
N THR A 180 -1.20 12.89 0.50
CA THR A 180 -0.46 12.05 -0.47
C THR A 180 -0.69 12.43 -1.93
N ARG A 181 -1.71 13.25 -2.21
CA ARG A 181 -2.06 13.73 -3.55
C ARG A 181 -1.88 15.25 -3.61
N VAL A 182 -1.09 15.71 -4.58
CA VAL A 182 -0.75 17.13 -4.77
C VAL A 182 -1.81 17.87 -5.59
N THR A 183 -2.72 17.16 -6.26
CA THR A 183 -3.76 17.73 -7.14
C THR A 183 -5.18 17.52 -6.57
N PRO A 184 -6.09 18.52 -6.66
CA PRO A 184 -7.49 18.35 -6.26
C PRO A 184 -8.17 17.24 -7.09
N THR A 185 -9.12 16.53 -6.47
CA THR A 185 -9.98 15.58 -7.17
C THR A 185 -10.75 16.31 -8.28
N SER A 186 -10.68 15.80 -9.51
CA SER A 186 -11.56 16.22 -10.61
C SER A 186 -12.96 15.67 -10.40
#